data_AF-A0A7C7UXZ3-F1
#
_entry.id   AF-A0A7C7UXZ3-F1
#
_cell.length_a   1.000
_cell.length_b   1.000
_cell.length_c   1.000
_cell.angle_alpha   90.00
_cell.angle_beta   90.00
_cell.angle_gamma   90.00
#
_symmetry.space_group_name_H-M   'P 1'
#
loop_
_entity.id
_entity.type
_entity.pdbx_description
1 polymer ?
#
loop_
_entity_poly.entity_id
_entity_poly.type
_entity_poly.pdbx_seq_one_letter_code
_entity_poly.pdbx_strand_id
1 'polypeptide(L)'
;GMQSGREAGSFTQAGDLPKVPENVTLTKGWVQDTLPGYLKANSKRPVSFVHMDMDTYTPTAYALGAIKKHLRKGTVILFDELYGYPGWRHHEYKALGEVLSEGDYRYVCFSTESVAIEMLRKPK
;
A
#
# COMPACT_ATOMS: atom_id res chain seq x y z
N GLY A 1 11.92 -5.59 2.86
CA GLY A 1 13.30 -5.63 3.41
C GLY A 1 13.96 -6.97 3.14
N MET A 2 15.29 -7.03 2.95
CA MET A 2 15.98 -8.30 2.66
C MET A 2 16.42 -8.99 3.96
N GLN A 3 15.48 -9.65 4.64
CA GLN A 3 15.81 -10.49 5.79
C GLN A 3 16.32 -11.85 5.30
N SER A 4 17.63 -12.00 5.18
CA SER A 4 18.26 -13.30 4.90
C SER A 4 18.15 -14.21 6.13
N GLY A 5 17.82 -15.50 5.91
CA GLY A 5 17.85 -16.53 6.96
C GLY A 5 16.51 -17.12 7.40
N ARG A 6 15.38 -16.75 6.78
CA ARG A 6 14.08 -17.38 7.06
C ARG A 6 13.83 -18.55 6.13
N GLU A 7 13.36 -19.67 6.67
CA GLU A 7 12.96 -20.83 5.86
C GLU A 7 11.69 -20.51 5.05
N ALA A 8 11.54 -21.17 3.89
CA ALA A 8 10.33 -21.06 3.10
C ALA A 8 9.11 -21.42 3.96
N GLY A 9 8.11 -20.53 4.00
CA GLY A 9 6.94 -20.72 4.85
C GLY A 9 7.05 -20.15 6.27
N SER A 10 8.14 -19.47 6.65
CA SER A 10 8.26 -18.80 7.97
C SER A 10 7.15 -17.79 8.29
N PHE A 11 6.34 -17.39 7.30
CA PHE A 11 5.22 -16.47 7.44
C PHE A 11 3.86 -17.11 7.07
N THR A 12 3.81 -18.40 6.73
CA THR A 12 2.54 -19.04 6.32
C THR A 12 1.74 -19.51 7.52
N GLN A 13 0.42 -19.35 7.45
CA GLN A 13 -0.55 -20.03 8.32
C GLN A 13 -1.09 -21.30 7.63
N ALA A 14 -0.26 -21.99 6.86
CA ALA A 14 -0.66 -23.10 5.97
C ALA A 14 -1.82 -22.75 5.00
N GLY A 15 -2.02 -21.45 4.72
CA GLY A 15 -3.09 -20.96 3.85
C GLY A 15 -4.43 -20.69 4.57
N ASP A 16 -4.49 -20.86 5.88
CA ASP A 16 -5.66 -20.56 6.72
C ASP A 16 -5.76 -19.05 6.98
N LEU A 17 -6.97 -18.52 6.80
CA LEU A 17 -7.29 -17.15 7.14
C LEU A 17 -7.79 -17.08 8.58
N PRO A 18 -7.34 -16.10 9.39
CA PRO A 18 -7.82 -15.95 10.75
C PRO A 18 -9.31 -15.59 10.79
N LYS A 19 -9.97 -15.90 11.90
CA LYS A 19 -11.31 -15.40 12.17
C LYS A 19 -11.23 -13.89 12.38
N VAL A 20 -12.08 -13.16 11.64
CA VAL A 20 -12.16 -11.69 11.74
C VAL A 20 -13.59 -11.26 12.00
N PRO A 21 -13.81 -10.08 12.61
CA PRO A 21 -15.14 -9.50 12.78
C PRO A 21 -15.85 -9.25 11.43
N GLU A 22 -17.18 -9.10 11.46
CA GLU A 22 -18.02 -8.96 10.25
C GLU A 22 -17.69 -7.73 9.39
N ASN A 23 -17.11 -6.69 9.99
CA ASN A 23 -16.68 -5.48 9.28
C ASN A 23 -15.29 -5.59 8.64
N VAL A 24 -14.66 -6.77 8.71
CA VAL A 24 -13.34 -7.04 8.13
C VAL A 24 -13.49 -8.05 7.00
N THR A 25 -12.85 -7.77 5.87
CA THR A 25 -12.82 -8.68 4.72
C THR A 25 -11.37 -9.04 4.42
N LEU A 26 -11.08 -10.33 4.43
CA LEU A 26 -9.79 -10.87 4.00
C LEU A 26 -9.92 -11.31 2.54
N THR A 27 -9.01 -10.83 1.68
CA THR A 27 -9.01 -11.18 0.26
C THR A 27 -7.75 -11.99 -0.05
N LYS A 28 -7.90 -13.29 -0.31
CA LYS A 28 -6.80 -14.19 -0.63
C LYS A 28 -6.50 -14.14 -2.13
N GLY A 29 -5.23 -13.94 -2.47
CA GLY A 29 -4.75 -13.94 -3.85
C GLY A 29 -3.76 -12.82 -4.09
N TRP A 30 -3.25 -12.73 -5.32
CA TRP A 30 -2.35 -11.65 -5.70
C TRP A 30 -3.11 -10.33 -5.85
N VAL A 31 -2.45 -9.22 -5.53
CA VAL A 31 -3.07 -7.88 -5.56
C VAL A 31 -3.58 -7.53 -6.96
N GLN A 32 -2.88 -7.95 -8.02
CA GLN A 32 -3.27 -7.69 -9.39
C GLN A 32 -4.56 -8.39 -9.82
N ASP A 33 -4.86 -9.53 -9.20
CA ASP A 33 -6.05 -10.32 -9.53
C ASP A 33 -7.25 -9.90 -8.68
N THR A 34 -7.00 -9.38 -7.48
CA THR A 34 -8.04 -9.21 -6.45
C THR A 34 -8.46 -7.75 -6.23
N LEU A 35 -7.51 -6.82 -6.23
CA LEU A 35 -7.76 -5.41 -5.93
C LEU A 35 -8.74 -4.74 -6.92
N PRO A 36 -8.66 -4.97 -8.25
CA PRO A 36 -9.61 -4.35 -9.18
C PRO A 36 -11.07 -4.73 -8.88
N GLY A 37 -11.33 -6.01 -8.56
CA GLY A 37 -12.65 -6.51 -8.20
C GLY A 37 -13.16 -5.87 -6.91
N TYR A 38 -12.31 -5.82 -5.88
CA TYR A 38 -12.62 -5.17 -4.61
C TYR A 38 -12.99 -3.69 -4.79
N LEU A 39 -12.19 -2.94 -5.55
CA LEU A 39 -12.43 -1.52 -5.82
C LEU A 39 -13.70 -1.30 -6.63
N LYS A 40 -14.03 -2.17 -7.59
CA LYS A 40 -15.28 -2.09 -8.36
C LYS A 40 -16.50 -2.28 -7.45
N ALA A 41 -16.47 -3.32 -6.60
CA ALA A 41 -17.54 -3.60 -5.65
C ALA A 41 -17.72 -2.46 -4.62
N ASN A 42 -16.64 -1.75 -4.28
CA ASN A 42 -16.63 -0.67 -3.30
C ASN A 42 -16.50 0.73 -3.92
N SER A 43 -16.80 0.90 -5.21
CA SER A 43 -16.54 2.13 -5.96
C SER A 43 -17.18 3.41 -5.40
N LYS A 44 -18.26 3.27 -4.63
CA LYS A 44 -18.96 4.39 -3.96
C LYS A 44 -18.37 4.75 -2.59
N ARG A 45 -17.46 3.94 -2.05
CA ARG A 45 -16.87 4.14 -0.72
C ARG A 45 -15.52 4.83 -0.86
N PRO A 46 -15.32 6.00 -0.24
CA PRO A 46 -14.07 6.71 -0.38
C PRO A 46 -13.03 6.14 0.60
N VAL A 47 -11.76 6.07 0.18
CA VAL A 47 -10.68 5.46 0.99
C VAL A 47 -10.14 6.48 2.00
N SER A 48 -10.31 6.22 3.30
CA SER A 48 -9.82 7.12 4.36
C SER A 48 -8.35 6.86 4.72
N PHE A 49 -7.95 5.59 4.75
CA PHE A 49 -6.61 5.16 5.14
C PHE A 49 -6.17 3.98 4.27
N VAL A 50 -4.87 3.95 3.95
CA VAL A 50 -4.22 2.86 3.22
C VAL A 50 -2.92 2.53 3.94
N HIS A 51 -2.71 1.25 4.23
CA HIS A 51 -1.42 0.73 4.67
C HIS A 51 -0.79 -0.05 3.52
N MET A 52 0.39 0.37 3.08
CA MET A 52 1.16 -0.21 1.99
C MET A 52 2.36 -0.92 2.59
N ASP A 53 2.37 -2.24 2.49
CA ASP A 53 3.43 -3.14 2.95
C ASP A 53 3.67 -4.16 1.84
N MET A 54 4.30 -3.69 0.75
CA MET A 54 4.43 -4.45 -0.51
C MET A 54 5.89 -4.73 -0.86
N ASP A 55 6.83 -4.18 -0.07
CA ASP A 55 8.30 -4.25 -0.15
C ASP A 55 8.94 -3.66 -1.43
N THR A 56 8.30 -3.86 -2.59
CA THR A 56 8.93 -3.72 -3.91
C THR A 56 8.12 -2.81 -4.83
N TYR A 57 8.80 -2.31 -5.86
CA TYR A 57 8.23 -1.35 -6.80
C TYR A 57 6.97 -1.86 -7.52
N THR A 58 7.03 -3.04 -8.13
CA THR A 58 5.98 -3.55 -9.03
C THR A 58 4.60 -3.66 -8.36
N PRO A 59 4.43 -4.36 -7.22
CA PRO A 59 3.15 -4.43 -6.53
C PRO A 59 2.70 -3.06 -5.97
N THR A 60 3.64 -2.24 -5.47
CA THR A 60 3.34 -0.90 -4.96
C THR A 60 2.79 0.01 -6.05
N ALA A 61 3.47 0.09 -7.20
CA ALA A 61 3.05 0.91 -8.33
C ALA A 61 1.69 0.46 -8.87
N TYR A 62 1.47 -0.85 -8.99
CA TYR A 62 0.19 -1.40 -9.40
C TYR A 62 -0.93 -1.01 -8.42
N ALA A 63 -0.75 -1.29 -7.12
CA ALA A 63 -1.77 -1.06 -6.11
C ALA A 63 -2.07 0.44 -5.97
N LEU A 64 -1.03 1.28 -5.87
CA LEU A 64 -1.16 2.73 -5.78
C LEU A 64 -1.87 3.32 -7.01
N GLY A 65 -1.53 2.85 -8.21
CA GLY A 65 -2.19 3.23 -9.46
C GLY A 65 -3.66 2.83 -9.49
N ALA A 66 -4.00 1.62 -9.04
CA ALA A 66 -5.38 1.13 -8.99
C ALA A 66 -6.25 1.92 -7.99
N ILE A 67 -5.71 2.25 -6.82
CA ILE A 67 -6.46 3.01 -5.79
C ILE A 67 -6.52 4.50 -6.09
N LYS A 68 -5.62 5.05 -6.92
CA LYS A 68 -5.47 6.49 -7.18
C LYS A 68 -6.80 7.24 -7.38
N LYS A 69 -7.73 6.67 -8.16
CA LYS A 69 -9.05 7.27 -8.45
C LYS A 69 -10.01 7.35 -7.25
N HIS A 70 -9.74 6.58 -6.19
CA HIS A 70 -10.53 6.51 -4.95
C HIS A 70 -9.92 7.36 -3.83
N LEU A 71 -8.71 7.89 -4.02
CA LEU A 71 -8.07 8.81 -3.09
C LEU A 71 -8.79 10.17 -3.11
N ARG A 72 -8.86 10.82 -1.95
CA ARG A 72 -9.46 12.15 -1.77
C ARG A 72 -8.61 12.99 -0.84
N LYS A 73 -8.92 14.29 -0.75
CA LYS A 73 -8.34 15.16 0.28
C LYS A 73 -8.55 14.55 1.67
N GLY A 74 -7.50 14.48 2.47
CA GLY A 74 -7.47 13.90 3.81
C GLY A 74 -7.30 12.39 3.85
N THR A 75 -7.21 11.69 2.71
CA THR A 75 -6.78 10.28 2.71
C THR A 75 -5.34 10.20 3.21
N VAL A 76 -5.08 9.30 4.15
CA VAL A 76 -3.72 9.01 4.63
C VAL A 76 -3.23 7.70 4.03
N ILE A 77 -1.99 7.70 3.53
CA ILE A 77 -1.30 6.50 3.04
C ILE A 77 -0.05 6.32 3.89
N LEU A 78 0.05 5.20 4.59
CA LEU A 78 1.24 4.77 5.31
C LEU A 78 1.98 3.74 4.47
N PHE A 79 3.25 3.99 4.20
CA PHE A 79 4.18 3.05 3.60
C PHE A 79 5.04 2.45 4.71
N ASP A 80 5.11 1.12 4.80
CA ASP A 80 5.87 0.44 5.85
C ASP A 80 7.39 0.56 5.63
N GLU A 81 7.83 0.53 4.37
CA GLU A 81 9.25 0.56 3.97
C GLU A 81 9.53 1.57 2.83
N LEU A 82 9.25 2.86 3.06
CA LEU A 82 9.45 3.89 2.03
C LEU A 82 10.93 4.26 1.84
N TYR A 83 11.70 4.33 2.92
CA TYR A 83 13.09 4.83 2.90
C TYR A 83 13.97 4.14 3.95
N GLY A 84 15.24 4.55 4.05
CA GLY A 84 16.11 4.16 5.18
C GLY A 84 16.99 2.93 4.99
N TYR A 85 16.82 2.15 3.91
CA TYR A 85 17.59 0.91 3.65
C TYR A 85 18.24 0.85 2.25
N PRO A 86 19.33 0.08 2.04
CA PRO A 86 19.99 0.01 0.73
C PRO A 86 19.03 -0.29 -0.42
N GLY A 87 18.99 0.58 -1.43
CA GLY A 87 18.15 0.41 -2.62
C GLY A 87 16.72 0.96 -2.51
N TRP A 88 16.30 1.54 -1.37
CA TRP A 88 14.94 2.06 -1.15
C TRP A 88 14.39 2.96 -2.29
N ARG A 89 15.29 3.73 -2.93
CA ARG A 89 14.96 4.61 -4.07
C ARG A 89 14.42 3.88 -5.30
N HIS A 90 14.59 2.56 -5.38
CA HIS A 90 14.14 1.73 -6.50
C HIS A 90 12.84 0.99 -6.20
N HIS A 91 12.30 1.09 -4.98
CA HIS A 91 11.13 0.33 -4.52
C HIS A 91 9.89 1.22 -4.34
N GLU A 92 9.30 1.25 -3.15
CA GLU A 92 8.06 1.98 -2.86
C GLU A 92 8.20 3.48 -3.13
N TYR A 93 9.36 4.07 -2.82
CA TYR A 93 9.62 5.48 -3.11
C TYR A 93 9.54 5.82 -4.60
N LYS A 94 10.06 4.94 -5.46
CA LYS A 94 9.96 5.11 -6.91
C LYS A 94 8.51 5.05 -7.36
N ALA A 95 7.76 4.07 -6.86
CA ALA A 95 6.34 3.92 -7.17
C ALA A 95 5.53 5.15 -6.73
N LEU A 96 5.79 5.69 -5.54
CA LEU A 96 5.17 6.92 -5.06
C LEU A 96 5.41 8.08 -6.04
N GLY A 97 6.66 8.36 -6.38
CA GLY A 97 7.03 9.49 -7.25
C GLY A 97 6.54 9.38 -8.69
N GLU A 98 6.34 8.17 -9.20
CA GLU A 98 5.80 7.96 -10.55
C GLU A 98 4.26 8.00 -10.60
N VAL A 99 3.58 7.61 -9.53
CA VAL A 99 2.10 7.50 -9.52
C VAL A 99 1.43 8.77 -9.00
N LEU A 100 2.01 9.42 -7.98
CA LEU A 100 1.49 10.63 -7.36
C LEU A 100 2.44 11.81 -7.59
N SER A 101 1.89 12.97 -7.93
CA SER A 101 2.70 14.18 -8.05
C SER A 101 3.01 14.75 -6.67
N GLU A 102 4.21 15.32 -6.48
CA GLU A 102 4.65 15.88 -5.18
C GLU A 102 3.67 16.91 -4.59
N GLY A 103 2.94 17.65 -5.44
CA GLY A 103 1.93 18.62 -4.98
C GLY A 103 0.58 18.02 -4.59
N ASP A 104 0.38 16.72 -4.74
CA ASP A 104 -0.89 16.05 -4.39
C ASP A 104 -0.96 15.68 -2.91
N TYR A 105 0.17 15.59 -2.22
CA TYR A 105 0.25 15.11 -0.84
C TYR A 105 1.26 15.92 -0.02
N ARG A 106 1.24 15.70 1.29
CA ARG A 106 2.28 16.15 2.23
C ARG A 106 2.74 14.98 3.09
N TYR A 107 3.99 14.98 3.49
CA TYR A 107 4.46 14.06 4.53
C TYR A 107 3.91 14.49 5.90
N VAL A 108 3.44 13.53 6.70
CA VAL A 108 2.84 13.80 8.03
C VAL A 108 3.48 13.03 9.18
N CYS A 109 4.20 11.93 8.90
CA CYS A 109 4.93 11.18 9.91
C CYS A 109 6.11 10.43 9.29
N PHE A 110 7.18 10.27 10.06
CA PHE A 110 8.39 9.53 9.69
C PHE A 110 8.78 8.60 10.83
N SER A 111 9.20 7.38 10.48
CA SER A 111 9.87 6.41 11.33
C SER A 111 11.25 6.09 10.72
N THR A 112 11.92 5.02 11.15
CA THR A 112 13.17 4.55 10.56
C THR A 112 13.03 4.24 9.06
N GLU A 113 11.96 3.56 8.67
CA GLU A 113 11.70 3.18 7.27
C GLU A 113 10.28 3.58 6.82
N SER A 114 9.32 3.56 7.75
CA SER A 114 7.92 3.86 7.46
C SER A 114 7.66 5.36 7.36
N VAL A 115 6.75 5.73 6.47
CA VAL A 115 6.36 7.14 6.23
C VAL A 115 4.88 7.23 5.91
N ALA A 116 4.21 8.18 6.55
CA ALA A 116 2.84 8.52 6.22
C ALA A 116 2.78 9.81 5.37
N ILE A 117 1.95 9.77 4.34
CA ILE A 117 1.54 10.95 3.56
C ILE A 117 0.04 11.20 3.72
N GLU A 118 -0.36 12.46 3.65
CA GLU A 118 -1.75 12.87 3.58
C GLU A 118 -2.02 13.56 2.23
N MET A 119 -3.07 13.12 1.56
CA MET A 119 -3.53 13.69 0.31
C MET A 119 -4.12 15.09 0.51
N LEU A 120 -3.57 16.09 -0.17
CA LEU A 120 -4.04 17.48 -0.15
C LEU A 120 -5.25 17.70 -1.06
N ARG A 121 -5.38 16.86 -2.09
CA ARG A 121 -6.43 16.89 -3.11
C ARG A 121 -6.64 15.51 -3.71
N LYS A 122 -7.68 15.36 -4.53
CA LYS A 122 -7.83 14.19 -5.39
C LYS A 122 -6.73 14.22 -6.48
N PRO A 123 -5.92 13.17 -6.64
CA PRO A 123 -4.93 13.09 -7.71
C PRO A 123 -5.57 13.18 -9.08
N LYS A 124 -4.85 13.76 -10.03
CA LYS A 124 -5.23 13.78 -11.45
C LYS A 124 -4.98 12.43 -12.11
#